data_AF-A0A7S2NLL5-F1
#
_entry.id   AF-A0A7S2NLL5-F1
#
_cell.length_a   1.000
_cell.length_b   1.000
_cell.length_c   1.000
_cell.angle_alpha   90.00
_cell.angle_beta   90.00
_cell.angle_gamma   90.00
#
_symmetry.space_group_name_H-M   'P 1'
#
loop_
_entity.id
_entity.type
_entity.pdbx_description
1 polymer ?
#
loop_
_entity_poly.entity_id
_entity_poly.type
_entity_poly.pdbx_seq_one_letter_code
_entity_poly.pdbx_strand_id
1 'polypeptide(L)'
;AGYANWQAGWSEPKKQWCCTKMGRGCMPKPPPDPFNCAVGWLTWGTTWGAAKKAWCCKIHGKGCGTPAPVPTYDCNAGFANWQAGWSEPKKQWCCTKMGRGCMPKPPPDPFNCAVGFLTWGTSWTPAKKAWCCQ
;
A
#
# COMPACT_ATOMS: atom_id res chain seq x y z
N ALA A 1 -31.45 -12.07 -12.43
CA ALA A 1 -30.18 -12.82 -12.61
C ALA A 1 -29.90 -13.72 -11.39
N GLY A 2 -29.70 -15.02 -11.62
CA GLY A 2 -29.29 -15.98 -10.58
C GLY A 2 -27.82 -15.87 -10.20
N TYR A 3 -27.39 -16.64 -9.20
CA TYR A 3 -26.00 -16.61 -8.71
C TYR A 3 -24.98 -16.98 -9.79
N ALA A 4 -25.31 -17.86 -10.74
CA ALA A 4 -24.35 -18.29 -11.79
C ALA A 4 -23.82 -17.16 -12.68
N ASN A 5 -24.58 -16.07 -12.90
CA ASN A 5 -24.19 -14.94 -13.74
C ASN A 5 -24.19 -13.62 -12.96
N TRP A 6 -23.82 -13.69 -11.67
CA TRP A 6 -23.93 -12.58 -10.73
C TRP A 6 -23.08 -11.36 -11.12
N GLN A 7 -21.94 -11.54 -11.77
CA GLN A 7 -20.99 -10.47 -12.12
C GLN A 7 -21.61 -9.45 -13.09
N ALA A 8 -22.30 -9.93 -14.12
CA ALA A 8 -22.96 -9.10 -15.13
C ALA A 8 -24.41 -8.77 -14.75
N GLY A 9 -25.08 -9.67 -14.03
CA GLY A 9 -26.52 -9.57 -13.77
C GLY A 9 -26.91 -8.92 -12.44
N TRP A 10 -25.97 -8.65 -11.54
CA TRP A 10 -26.23 -7.90 -10.30
C TRP A 10 -25.82 -6.43 -10.47
N SER A 11 -26.58 -5.54 -9.84
CA SER A 11 -26.17 -4.15 -9.66
C SER A 11 -25.02 -4.05 -8.66
N GLU A 12 -24.21 -3.01 -8.75
CA GLU A 12 -23.05 -2.81 -7.86
C GLU A 12 -23.42 -2.81 -6.36
N PRO A 13 -24.51 -2.16 -5.91
CA PRO A 13 -24.95 -2.24 -4.52
C PRO A 13 -25.32 -3.67 -4.09
N LYS A 14 -25.91 -4.47 -5.00
CA LYS A 14 -26.27 -5.87 -4.72
C LYS A 14 -25.02 -6.75 -4.59
N LYS A 15 -24.00 -6.52 -5.43
CA LYS A 15 -22.69 -7.19 -5.31
C LYS A 15 -22.03 -6.87 -3.98
N GLN A 16 -21.97 -5.59 -3.60
CA GLN A 16 -21.39 -5.15 -2.33
C GLN A 16 -22.14 -5.74 -1.12
N TRP A 17 -23.47 -5.66 -1.11
CA TRP A 17 -24.29 -6.19 -0.01
C TRP A 17 -24.16 -7.71 0.12
N CYS A 18 -24.28 -8.47 -0.98
CA CYS A 18 -24.13 -9.92 -0.94
C CYS A 18 -22.71 -10.37 -0.57
N CYS A 19 -21.68 -9.65 -1.02
CA CYS A 19 -20.30 -9.94 -0.62
C CYS A 19 -20.08 -9.70 0.88
N THR A 20 -20.55 -8.56 1.41
CA THR A 20 -20.33 -8.16 2.82
C THR A 20 -21.22 -8.89 3.82
N LYS A 21 -22.47 -9.20 3.46
CA LYS A 21 -23.44 -9.81 4.38
C LYS A 21 -23.59 -11.31 4.22
N MET A 22 -23.40 -11.83 3.01
CA MET A 22 -23.66 -13.24 2.69
C MET A 22 -22.39 -14.00 2.26
N GLY A 23 -21.25 -13.32 2.11
CA GLY A 23 -19.99 -13.94 1.64
C GLY A 23 -20.07 -14.50 0.23
N ARG A 24 -21.03 -14.05 -0.59
CA ARG A 24 -21.29 -14.57 -1.94
C ARG A 24 -21.18 -13.47 -2.98
N GLY A 25 -20.59 -13.81 -4.13
CA GLY A 25 -20.45 -12.87 -5.23
C GLY A 25 -19.48 -11.72 -4.90
N CYS A 26 -18.34 -12.05 -4.29
CA CYS A 26 -17.26 -11.08 -4.09
C CYS A 26 -16.44 -10.95 -5.37
N MET A 27 -16.15 -9.71 -5.78
CA MET A 27 -15.17 -9.51 -6.84
C MET A 27 -13.81 -10.01 -6.37
N PRO A 28 -13.04 -10.69 -7.22
CA PRO A 28 -11.68 -11.04 -6.88
C PRO A 28 -10.92 -9.75 -6.56
N LYS A 29 -10.19 -9.76 -5.44
CA LYS A 29 -9.30 -8.65 -5.11
C LYS A 29 -8.33 -8.50 -6.29
N PRO A 30 -8.13 -7.29 -6.84
CA PRO A 30 -7.10 -7.07 -7.84
C PRO A 30 -5.77 -7.61 -7.31
N PRO A 31 -4.91 -8.17 -8.19
CA PRO A 31 -3.57 -8.51 -7.78
C PRO A 31 -2.90 -7.26 -7.17
N PRO A 32 -2.07 -7.44 -6.13
CA PRO A 32 -1.39 -6.32 -5.51
C PRO A 32 -0.59 -5.55 -6.55
N ASP A 33 -0.59 -4.23 -6.38
CA ASP A 33 0.08 -3.30 -7.28
C ASP A 33 1.58 -3.66 -7.39
N PRO A 34 2.10 -4.03 -8.58
CA PRO A 34 3.51 -4.36 -8.74
C PRO A 34 4.42 -3.14 -8.53
N PHE A 35 3.89 -1.92 -8.64
CA PHE A 35 4.61 -0.70 -8.37
C PHE A 35 3.87 0.20 -7.39
N ASN A 36 4.50 0.56 -6.28
CA ASN A 36 3.94 1.55 -5.36
C ASN A 36 4.15 2.98 -5.88
N CYS A 37 3.10 3.61 -6.39
CA CYS A 37 3.12 4.99 -6.93
C CYS A 37 3.25 6.10 -5.89
N ALA A 38 3.24 5.79 -4.58
CA ALA A 38 3.50 6.78 -3.55
C ALA A 38 5.01 6.92 -3.28
N VAL A 39 5.78 5.83 -3.41
CA VAL A 39 7.22 5.84 -3.14
C VAL A 39 7.96 6.68 -4.17
N GLY A 40 8.67 7.69 -3.69
CA GLY A 40 9.42 8.61 -4.56
C GLY A 40 8.51 9.50 -5.40
N TRP A 41 7.25 9.69 -5.02
CA TRP A 41 6.30 10.54 -5.75
C TRP A 41 6.85 11.95 -5.97
N LEU A 42 7.39 12.61 -4.94
CA LEU A 42 7.86 14.00 -5.07
C LEU A 42 8.99 14.19 -6.09
N THR A 43 9.76 13.15 -6.35
CA THR A 43 10.87 13.15 -7.30
C THR A 43 10.62 12.15 -8.41
N TRP A 44 9.35 11.80 -8.69
CA TRP A 44 8.99 10.70 -9.60
C TRP A 44 9.58 10.91 -11.00
N GLY A 45 9.63 12.18 -11.43
CA GLY A 45 10.17 12.57 -12.72
C GLY A 45 11.63 12.16 -12.92
N THR A 46 12.43 12.15 -11.86
CA THR A 46 13.85 11.79 -11.90
C THR A 46 14.13 10.39 -11.33
N THR A 47 13.35 9.94 -10.34
CA THR A 47 13.62 8.71 -9.60
C THR A 47 12.85 7.50 -10.08
N TRP A 48 11.72 7.66 -10.78
CA TRP A 48 11.00 6.51 -11.32
C TRP A 48 11.58 6.07 -12.65
N GLY A 49 11.84 4.77 -12.76
CA GLY A 49 12.08 4.12 -14.05
C GLY A 49 10.85 4.16 -14.96
N ALA A 50 11.07 3.97 -16.26
CA ALA A 50 10.03 4.06 -17.29
C ALA A 50 8.83 3.14 -17.02
N ALA A 51 9.07 1.90 -16.59
CA ALA A 51 8.00 0.94 -16.29
C ALA A 51 7.07 1.41 -15.16
N LYS A 52 7.65 1.95 -14.08
CA LYS A 52 6.89 2.49 -12.95
C LYS A 52 6.08 3.72 -13.37
N LYS A 53 6.66 4.64 -14.15
CA LYS A 53 5.96 5.81 -14.70
C LYS A 53 4.77 5.39 -15.57
N ALA A 54 4.99 4.50 -16.53
CA ALA A 54 3.94 4.03 -17.44
C ALA A 54 2.82 3.31 -16.68
N TRP A 55 3.17 2.42 -15.74
CA TRP A 55 2.19 1.67 -14.97
C TRP A 55 1.38 2.57 -14.03
N CYS A 56 2.05 3.45 -13.27
CA CYS A 56 1.37 4.39 -12.36
C CYS A 56 0.49 5.38 -13.12
N CYS A 57 0.92 5.80 -14.32
CA CYS A 57 0.12 6.69 -15.15
C CYS A 57 -1.14 5.97 -15.66
N LYS A 58 -0.99 4.72 -16.14
CA LYS A 58 -2.11 3.93 -16.69
C LYS A 58 -3.12 3.50 -15.63
N ILE A 59 -2.66 3.05 -14.46
CA ILE A 59 -3.53 2.45 -13.42
C ILE A 59 -4.05 3.50 -12.44
N HIS A 60 -3.21 4.46 -12.04
CA HIS A 60 -3.51 5.42 -10.97
C HIS A 60 -3.58 6.87 -11.43
N GLY A 61 -3.34 7.17 -12.72
CA GLY A 61 -3.28 8.54 -13.23
C GLY A 61 -2.12 9.37 -12.66
N LYS A 62 -1.07 8.71 -12.13
CA LYS A 62 0.06 9.35 -11.46
C LYS A 62 1.35 9.21 -12.24
N GLY A 63 2.11 10.30 -12.35
CA GLY A 63 3.44 10.26 -12.98
C GLY A 63 3.37 10.29 -14.51
N CYS A 64 2.34 10.96 -15.04
CA CYS A 64 2.18 11.24 -16.46
C CYS A 64 2.84 12.56 -16.82
N GLY A 65 3.45 12.65 -18.00
CA GLY A 65 3.95 13.91 -18.56
C GLY A 65 5.17 14.48 -17.86
N THR A 66 5.22 15.81 -17.73
CA THR A 66 6.34 16.53 -17.12
C THR A 66 6.13 16.66 -15.60
N PRO A 67 7.10 16.29 -14.76
CA PRO A 67 6.98 16.47 -13.32
C PRO A 67 6.81 17.94 -12.96
N ALA A 68 5.92 18.22 -12.01
CA ALA A 68 5.82 19.53 -11.39
C ALA A 68 7.13 19.87 -10.65
N PRO A 69 7.47 21.17 -10.48
CA PRO A 69 8.59 21.58 -9.64
C PRO A 69 8.47 20.97 -8.25
N VAL A 70 9.59 20.49 -7.71
CA VAL A 70 9.59 19.87 -6.38
C VAL A 70 9.27 20.95 -5.34
N PRO A 71 8.19 20.83 -4.56
CA PRO A 71 7.88 21.77 -3.51
C PRO A 71 8.98 21.74 -2.44
N THR A 72 9.46 22.91 -2.05
CA THR A 72 10.39 23.09 -0.93
C THR A 72 9.62 23.00 0.38
N TYR A 73 9.93 22.02 1.21
CA TYR A 73 9.30 21.86 2.52
C TYR A 73 10.20 22.39 3.65
N ASP A 74 9.65 23.24 4.52
CA ASP A 74 10.31 23.60 5.77
C ASP A 74 10.14 22.48 6.81
N CYS A 75 11.23 21.75 7.07
CA CYS A 75 11.27 20.63 8.01
C CYS A 75 11.33 21.03 9.50
N ASN A 76 11.41 22.33 9.81
CA ASN A 76 11.30 22.83 11.18
C ASN A 76 9.87 23.23 11.51
N ALA A 77 9.13 23.76 10.53
CA ALA A 77 7.74 24.15 10.70
C ALA A 77 6.85 22.98 11.16
N GLY A 78 6.33 23.08 12.38
CA GLY A 78 5.46 22.07 12.98
C GLY A 78 6.17 20.74 13.31
N PHE A 79 7.51 20.75 13.46
CA PHE A 79 8.26 19.52 13.73
C PHE A 79 7.82 18.84 15.03
N ALA A 80 7.48 19.58 16.08
CA ALA A 80 7.05 18.99 17.36
C ALA A 80 5.86 18.02 17.22
N ASN A 81 4.94 18.29 16.29
CA ASN A 81 3.75 17.47 16.03
C ASN A 81 3.79 16.86 14.62
N TRP A 82 4.99 16.61 14.08
CA TRP A 82 5.18 16.21 12.67
C TRP A 82 4.37 14.96 12.29
N GLN A 83 4.20 14.01 13.22
CA GLN A 83 3.50 12.74 12.97
C GLN A 83 2.04 12.94 12.55
N ALA A 84 1.34 13.88 13.18
CA ALA A 84 -0.04 14.21 12.85
C ALA A 84 -0.14 15.42 11.91
N GLY A 85 0.76 16.40 12.05
CA GLY A 85 0.68 17.69 11.39
C GLY A 85 1.36 17.79 10.04
N TRP A 86 2.27 16.89 9.69
CA TRP A 86 2.87 16.89 8.36
C TRP A 86 2.07 16.03 7.39
N SER A 87 1.91 16.54 6.18
CA SER A 87 1.46 15.72 5.07
C SER A 87 2.47 14.62 4.78
N GLU A 88 1.99 13.47 4.29
CA GLU A 88 2.84 12.34 3.94
C GLU A 88 4.01 12.71 3.00
N PRO A 89 3.83 13.56 1.97
CA PRO A 89 4.94 14.02 1.14
C PRO A 89 5.98 14.84 1.91
N LYS A 90 5.56 15.71 2.84
CA LYS A 90 6.49 16.50 3.68
C LYS A 90 7.33 15.60 4.58
N LYS A 91 6.70 14.58 5.20
CA LYS A 91 7.40 13.57 6.02
C LYS A 91 8.47 12.85 5.21
N GLN A 92 8.11 12.33 4.04
CA GLN A 92 9.05 11.63 3.17
C GLN A 92 10.18 12.55 2.71
N TRP A 93 9.88 13.77 2.28
CA TRP A 93 10.89 14.71 1.82
C TRP A 93 11.87 15.08 2.94
N CYS A 94 11.36 15.48 4.10
CA CYS A 94 12.17 15.87 5.26
C CYS A 94 12.98 14.70 5.81
N CYS A 95 12.44 13.49 5.79
CA CYS A 95 13.18 12.30 6.19
C CYS A 95 14.34 12.04 5.23
N THR A 96 14.10 12.09 3.92
CA THR A 96 15.11 11.74 2.91
C THR A 96 16.19 12.81 2.74
N LYS A 97 15.83 14.09 2.87
CA LYS A 97 16.74 15.22 2.62
C LYS A 97 17.40 15.77 3.87
N MET A 98 16.68 15.77 5.00
CA MET A 98 17.10 16.41 6.24
C MET A 98 17.20 15.42 7.42
N GLY A 99 16.88 14.12 7.22
CA GLY A 99 16.87 13.12 8.28
C GLY A 99 15.81 13.35 9.37
N ARG A 100 14.79 14.18 9.09
CA ARG A 100 13.78 14.60 10.08
C ARG A 100 12.39 14.04 9.77
N GLY A 101 11.68 13.60 10.81
CA GLY A 101 10.31 13.10 10.67
C GLY A 101 10.25 11.78 9.92
N CYS A 102 11.28 10.94 10.07
CA CYS A 102 11.25 9.58 9.57
C CYS A 102 10.32 8.74 10.43
N MET A 103 9.37 8.04 9.80
CA MET A 103 8.65 6.99 10.51
C MET A 103 9.64 5.88 10.89
N PRO A 104 9.53 5.31 12.10
CA PRO A 104 10.27 4.11 12.44
C PRO A 104 9.91 3.04 11.40
N LYS A 105 10.92 2.37 10.85
CA LYS A 105 10.66 1.16 10.07
C LYS A 105 9.85 0.22 10.96
N PRO A 106 8.78 -0.40 10.44
CA PRO A 106 8.21 -1.55 11.13
C PRO A 106 9.37 -2.48 11.49
N PRO A 107 9.37 -3.08 12.69
CA PRO A 107 10.34 -4.12 13.01
C PRO A 107 10.36 -5.10 11.84
N PRO A 108 11.53 -5.51 11.32
CA PRO A 108 11.57 -6.56 10.30
C PRO A 108 10.75 -7.73 10.82
N ASP A 109 9.79 -8.22 10.02
CA ASP A 109 8.94 -9.36 10.37
C ASP A 109 9.83 -10.47 10.91
N PRO A 110 9.81 -10.74 12.22
CA PRO A 110 10.75 -11.68 12.81
C PRO A 110 10.44 -13.11 12.37
N PHE A 111 9.25 -13.34 11.80
CA PHE A 111 8.77 -14.66 11.44
C PHE A 111 8.11 -14.67 10.04
N ASN A 112 8.70 -15.39 9.08
CA ASN A 112 8.05 -15.63 7.80
C ASN A 112 7.03 -16.79 7.91
N CYS A 113 5.73 -16.48 7.76
CA CYS A 113 4.63 -17.44 7.89
C CYS A 113 4.46 -18.40 6.71
N ALA A 114 5.06 -18.13 5.56
CA ALA A 114 5.01 -19.05 4.42
C ALA A 114 5.95 -20.25 4.63
N VAL A 115 7.07 -20.05 5.33
CA VAL A 115 8.09 -21.09 5.56
C VAL A 115 7.58 -22.12 6.55
N GLY A 116 7.48 -23.38 6.10
CA GLY A 116 7.00 -24.50 6.91
C GLY A 116 5.50 -24.43 7.19
N PHE A 117 4.72 -23.66 6.42
CA PHE A 117 3.27 -23.55 6.59
C PHE A 117 2.57 -24.91 6.56
N LEU A 118 3.02 -25.85 5.72
CA LEU A 118 2.44 -27.19 5.62
C LEU A 118 2.69 -28.06 6.86
N THR A 119 3.71 -27.75 7.65
CA THR A 119 4.08 -28.50 8.87
C THR A 119 3.97 -27.63 10.14
N TRP A 120 3.25 -26.51 10.06
CA TRP A 120 3.24 -25.44 11.06
C TRP A 120 2.96 -25.93 12.50
N GLY A 121 2.12 -26.96 12.64
CA GLY A 121 1.75 -27.55 13.93
C GLY A 121 2.95 -28.10 14.71
N THR A 122 3.95 -28.65 14.02
CA THR A 122 5.13 -29.27 14.65
C THR A 122 6.41 -28.47 14.42
N SER A 123 6.51 -27.74 13.31
CA SER A 123 7.74 -27.04 12.91
C SER A 123 7.83 -25.60 13.41
N TRP A 124 6.73 -24.98 13.84
CA TRP A 124 6.75 -23.61 14.32
C TRP A 124 6.92 -23.52 15.83
N THR A 125 7.78 -22.59 16.26
CA THR A 125 7.91 -22.22 17.68
C THR A 125 6.63 -21.53 18.17
N PRO A 126 6.35 -21.53 19.49
CA PRO A 126 5.21 -20.81 20.05
C PRO A 126 5.16 -19.33 19.66
N ALA A 127 6.32 -18.65 19.61
CA ALA A 127 6.43 -17.26 19.18
C ALA A 127 6.07 -17.06 17.70
N LYS A 128 6.52 -17.96 16.82
CA LYS A 128 6.18 -17.94 15.39
C LYS A 128 4.68 -18.18 15.17
N LYS A 129 4.08 -19.12 15.92
CA LYS A 129 2.63 -19.37 15.90
C LYS A 129 1.84 -18.15 16.34
N ALA A 130 2.19 -17.55 17.49
CA ALA A 130 1.51 -16.36 17.99
C ALA A 130 1.62 -15.16 17.04
N TRP A 131 2.75 -15.02 16.34
CA TRP A 131 2.98 -13.94 15.39
C TRP A 131 2.25 -14.13 14.06
N CYS A 132 2.21 -15.35 13.53
CA CYS A 132 1.58 -15.69 12.24
C CYS A 132 0.06 -15.93 12.30
N CYS A 133 -0.50 -16.10 13.50
CA CYS A 133 -1.92 -16.41 13.71
C CYS A 133 -2.73 -15.23 14.25
N GLN A 134 -2.20 -14.01 14.21
CA GLN A 134 -3.00 -12.77 14.31
C GLN A 134 -3.69 -12.49 12.97
#